data_AF-A0A7V2SZ20-F1
#
_entry.id   AF-A0A7V2SZ20-F1
#
_cell.length_a   1.000
_cell.length_b   1.000
_cell.length_c   1.000
_cell.angle_alpha   90.00
_cell.angle_beta   90.00
_cell.angle_gamma   90.00
#
_symmetry.space_group_name_H-M   'P 1'
#
loop_
_entity.id
_entity.type
_entity.pdbx_description
1 polymer ?
#
loop_
_entity_poly.entity_id
_entity_poly.type
_entity_poly.pdbx_seq_one_letter_code
_entity_poly.pdbx_strand_id
1 'polypeptide(L)'
;MRYSVYRIERARLIEALNMLGPGFDVRVPPHLETGESGPGENMVKTFMFPQPEVLFTFKKAPPTAEDVDLLREPSLPHTTTLLFGIRPCDARSIHLNGLAYEEDTYFWRRIEGAIIVGYLCKTVLSTCFCQRVGSGPDDTRYMDVVMMDVEGDHDALLLHGITEKGMIFLSQELGPLLIKCGGAKEEIEQGLGSRQYPKDTNTLDTLFSSDLMALYNAPFWDQLKDGCLNCGICTFRCPTCYCFDIQDE
;
A
#
# COMPACT_ATOMS: atom_id res chain seq x y z
N MET A 1 -22.65 -7.36 13.46
CA MET A 1 -21.82 -6.98 12.29
C MET A 1 -22.25 -7.82 11.11
N ARG A 2 -22.68 -7.22 10.00
CA ARG A 2 -22.93 -7.95 8.76
C ARG A 2 -21.56 -8.16 8.10
N TYR A 3 -21.07 -9.39 8.08
CA TYR A 3 -19.82 -9.69 7.38
C TYR A 3 -20.00 -9.42 5.89
N SER A 4 -19.13 -8.58 5.30
CA SER A 4 -19.04 -8.35 3.86
C SER A 4 -17.93 -9.23 3.30
N VAL A 5 -18.26 -10.51 3.12
CA VAL A 5 -17.32 -11.50 2.57
C VAL A 5 -17.80 -11.95 1.22
N TYR A 6 -16.87 -11.96 0.29
CA TYR A 6 -17.13 -12.22 -1.11
C TYR A 6 -16.06 -13.13 -1.68
N ARG A 7 -16.44 -13.95 -2.66
CA ARG A 7 -15.53 -14.74 -3.48
C ARG A 7 -15.47 -14.19 -4.89
N ILE A 8 -14.31 -14.30 -5.52
CA ILE A 8 -14.10 -14.05 -6.94
C ILE A 8 -13.15 -15.10 -7.50
N GLU A 9 -13.39 -15.50 -8.75
CA GLU A 9 -12.43 -16.31 -9.51
C GLU A 9 -11.21 -15.44 -9.87
N ARG A 10 -9.99 -15.96 -9.66
CA ARG A 10 -8.73 -15.24 -9.95
C ARG A 10 -8.69 -14.74 -11.38
N ALA A 11 -9.12 -15.57 -12.34
CA ALA A 11 -9.14 -15.22 -13.75
C ALA A 11 -10.03 -14.00 -14.07
N ARG A 12 -11.03 -13.73 -13.21
CA ARG A 12 -11.99 -12.63 -13.37
C ARG A 12 -11.61 -11.39 -12.56
N LEU A 13 -10.55 -11.45 -11.76
CA LEU A 13 -10.13 -10.35 -10.91
C LEU A 13 -9.74 -9.11 -11.72
N ILE A 14 -8.85 -9.28 -12.69
CA ILE A 14 -8.40 -8.16 -13.54
C ILE A 14 -9.55 -7.61 -14.39
N GLU A 15 -10.43 -8.48 -14.89
CA GLU A 15 -11.67 -8.06 -15.57
C GLU A 15 -12.52 -7.19 -14.66
N ALA A 16 -12.73 -7.59 -13.40
CA ALA A 16 -13.52 -6.83 -12.44
C ALA A 16 -12.92 -5.47 -12.11
N LEU A 17 -11.59 -5.38 -12.01
CA LEU A 17 -10.90 -4.11 -11.81
C LEU A 17 -11.04 -3.19 -13.03
N ASN A 18 -10.97 -3.73 -14.25
CA ASN A 18 -11.15 -2.97 -15.49
C ASN A 18 -12.59 -2.48 -15.70
N MET A 19 -13.57 -3.07 -15.02
CA MET A 19 -14.96 -2.64 -15.04
C MET A 19 -15.25 -1.47 -14.09
N LEU A 20 -14.32 -1.12 -13.20
CA LEU A 20 -14.45 0.08 -12.38
C LEU A 20 -14.51 1.31 -13.28
N GLY A 21 -15.46 2.20 -12.99
CA GLY A 21 -15.69 3.38 -13.81
C GLY A 21 -14.53 4.37 -13.79
N PRO A 22 -14.57 5.43 -14.63
CA PRO A 22 -13.51 6.44 -14.73
C PRO A 22 -13.28 7.24 -13.44
N GLY A 23 -14.11 7.04 -12.41
CA GLY A 23 -13.92 7.60 -11.08
C GLY A 23 -12.84 6.90 -10.25
N PHE A 24 -12.19 5.84 -10.76
CA PHE A 24 -11.12 5.14 -10.05
C PHE A 24 -9.77 5.24 -10.78
N ASP A 25 -8.71 5.54 -10.03
CA ASP A 25 -7.32 5.35 -10.44
C ASP A 25 -6.81 4.04 -9.83
N VAL A 26 -6.91 2.94 -10.59
CA VAL A 26 -6.57 1.59 -10.12
C VAL A 26 -5.08 1.33 -10.28
N ARG A 27 -4.40 1.07 -9.16
CA ARG A 27 -2.97 0.74 -9.12
C ARG A 27 -2.77 -0.68 -8.62
N VAL A 28 -2.38 -1.57 -9.53
CA VAL A 28 -2.09 -2.96 -9.22
C VAL A 28 -0.57 -3.18 -9.26
N PRO A 29 0.07 -3.66 -8.18
CA PRO A 29 1.50 -3.90 -8.18
C PRO A 29 1.94 -4.92 -9.26
N PRO A 30 3.14 -4.78 -9.85
CA PRO A 30 3.61 -5.66 -10.93
C PRO A 30 3.58 -7.16 -10.62
N HIS A 31 3.78 -7.54 -9.36
CA HIS A 31 3.75 -8.94 -8.95
C HIS A 31 2.38 -9.62 -9.13
N LEU A 32 1.30 -8.85 -9.27
CA LEU A 32 -0.05 -9.33 -9.59
C LEU A 32 -0.40 -9.18 -11.06
N GLU A 33 0.14 -8.17 -11.76
CA GLU A 33 -0.14 -7.94 -13.18
C GLU A 33 0.72 -8.80 -14.10
N THR A 34 2.03 -8.82 -13.89
CA THR A 34 3.02 -9.44 -14.79
C THR A 34 3.80 -10.57 -14.13
N GLY A 35 3.67 -10.73 -12.81
CA GLY A 35 4.47 -11.67 -12.02
C GLY A 35 5.93 -11.23 -11.83
N GLU A 36 6.29 -10.04 -12.34
CA GLU A 36 7.63 -9.49 -12.20
C GLU A 36 7.84 -8.83 -10.83
N SER A 37 9.08 -8.85 -10.36
CA SER A 37 9.51 -8.14 -9.15
C SER A 37 10.49 -7.03 -9.51
N GLY A 38 10.15 -5.78 -9.22
CA GLY A 38 10.99 -4.61 -9.54
C GLY A 38 10.20 -3.30 -9.41
N PRO A 39 10.87 -2.14 -9.27
CA PRO A 39 10.20 -0.85 -9.13
C PRO A 39 9.26 -0.57 -10.31
N GLY A 40 8.02 -0.22 -10.02
CA GLY A 40 6.98 0.05 -11.04
C GLY A 40 6.10 1.23 -10.63
N GLU A 41 5.43 1.84 -11.61
CA GLU A 41 4.59 3.03 -11.40
C GLU A 41 3.40 2.76 -10.46
N ASN A 42 2.97 1.50 -10.36
CA ASN A 42 1.86 1.05 -9.51
C ASN A 42 2.28 0.61 -8.10
N MET A 43 3.47 1.00 -7.64
CA MET A 43 3.92 0.70 -6.28
C MET A 43 3.30 1.60 -5.23
N VAL A 44 3.29 1.10 -3.98
CA VAL A 44 2.87 1.90 -2.82
C VAL A 44 3.68 3.19 -2.68
N LYS A 45 4.97 3.18 -3.05
CA LYS A 45 5.87 4.33 -2.94
C LYS A 45 5.49 5.47 -3.89
N THR A 46 5.22 5.16 -5.16
CA THR A 46 4.81 6.16 -6.17
C THR A 46 3.41 6.71 -5.90
N PHE A 47 2.60 5.96 -5.15
CA PHE A 47 1.35 6.46 -4.58
C PHE A 47 1.59 7.43 -3.42
N MET A 48 2.39 7.05 -2.41
CA MET A 48 2.69 7.92 -1.27
C MET A 48 3.39 9.21 -1.70
N PHE A 49 4.30 9.11 -2.67
CA PHE A 49 5.19 10.18 -3.11
C PHE A 49 5.09 10.35 -4.64
N PRO A 50 4.10 11.10 -5.13
CA PRO A 50 4.03 11.45 -6.55
C PRO A 50 5.26 12.28 -6.95
N GLN A 51 5.70 12.15 -8.21
CA GLN A 51 6.93 12.78 -8.70
C GLN A 51 6.80 14.32 -8.77
N PRO A 52 5.71 14.88 -9.34
CA PRO A 52 5.31 16.24 -9.01
C PRO A 52 4.06 16.21 -8.13
N GLU A 53 4.08 17.04 -7.09
CA GLU A 53 2.90 17.37 -6.30
C GLU A 53 2.63 18.87 -6.42
N VAL A 54 1.46 19.23 -6.95
CA VAL A 54 1.06 20.64 -7.06
C VAL A 54 0.67 21.11 -5.66
N LEU A 55 1.45 22.03 -5.08
CA LEU A 55 1.13 22.61 -3.78
C LEU A 55 0.16 23.78 -3.88
N PHE A 56 0.22 24.55 -4.97
CA PHE A 56 -0.70 25.66 -5.19
C PHE A 56 -0.81 26.00 -6.67
N THR A 57 -1.90 26.68 -7.02
CA THR A 57 -2.13 27.28 -8.32
C THR A 57 -2.45 28.76 -8.15
N PHE A 58 -2.09 29.57 -9.13
CA PHE A 58 -2.46 30.98 -9.17
C PHE A 58 -2.75 31.39 -10.61
N LYS A 59 -3.54 32.45 -10.79
CA LYS A 59 -3.88 32.99 -12.10
C LYS A 59 -3.18 34.33 -12.30
N LYS A 60 -2.39 34.44 -13.36
CA LYS A 60 -1.91 35.73 -13.86
C LYS A 60 -3.01 36.33 -14.74
N ALA A 61 -3.60 37.45 -14.32
CA ALA A 61 -4.53 38.23 -15.13
C ALA A 61 -4.33 39.73 -14.88
N PRO A 62 -4.98 40.63 -15.65
CA PRO A 62 -4.90 42.07 -15.40
C PRO A 62 -5.39 42.41 -13.99
N PRO A 63 -4.85 43.44 -13.32
CA PRO A 63 -5.22 43.81 -11.93
C PRO A 63 -6.72 44.07 -11.69
N THR A 64 -7.51 44.18 -12.76
CA THR A 64 -8.95 44.42 -12.75
C THR A 64 -9.78 43.13 -12.68
N ALA A 65 -9.17 41.95 -12.80
CA ALA A 65 -9.86 40.69 -12.65
C ALA A 65 -9.91 40.28 -11.17
N GLU A 66 -11.04 39.73 -10.74
CA GLU A 66 -11.16 39.09 -9.43
C GLU A 66 -10.19 37.88 -9.38
N ASP A 67 -9.64 37.61 -8.19
CA ASP A 67 -8.79 36.45 -7.90
C ASP A 67 -7.41 36.37 -8.60
N VAL A 68 -6.86 37.50 -9.03
CA VAL A 68 -5.49 37.58 -9.56
C VAL A 68 -4.47 37.49 -8.42
N ASP A 69 -3.39 36.75 -8.65
CA ASP A 69 -2.28 36.54 -7.70
C ASP A 69 -2.68 35.90 -6.35
N LEU A 70 -3.88 35.33 -6.25
CA LEU A 70 -4.29 34.52 -5.10
C LEU A 70 -3.79 33.09 -5.24
N LEU A 71 -2.97 32.65 -4.28
CA LEU A 71 -2.59 31.25 -4.12
C LEU A 71 -3.82 30.42 -3.75
N ARG A 72 -4.03 29.32 -4.48
CA ARG A 72 -5.11 28.36 -4.24
C ARG A 72 -4.54 26.98 -4.06
N GLU A 73 -4.99 26.28 -3.01
CA GLU A 73 -4.76 24.84 -2.91
C GLU A 73 -5.31 24.14 -4.17
N PRO A 74 -4.65 23.08 -4.66
CA PRO A 74 -5.19 22.28 -5.75
C PRO A 74 -6.53 21.69 -5.35
N SER A 75 -7.45 21.57 -6.31
CA SER A 75 -8.66 20.78 -6.12
C SER A 75 -8.27 19.31 -5.90
N LEU A 76 -9.01 18.63 -5.01
CA LEU A 76 -8.87 17.17 -4.88
C LEU A 76 -9.07 16.50 -6.25
N PRO A 77 -8.31 15.43 -6.56
CA PRO A 77 -8.53 14.65 -7.76
C PRO A 77 -9.99 14.20 -7.86
N HIS A 78 -10.54 14.20 -9.08
CA HIS A 78 -11.89 13.70 -9.33
C HIS A 78 -11.98 12.16 -9.27
N THR A 79 -10.84 11.49 -9.08
CA THR A 79 -10.73 10.03 -9.01
C THR A 79 -10.34 9.57 -7.60
N THR A 80 -10.90 8.43 -7.21
CA THR A 80 -10.52 7.69 -6.00
C THR A 80 -9.38 6.74 -6.36
N THR A 81 -8.22 6.87 -5.73
CA THR A 81 -7.13 5.91 -5.95
C THR A 81 -7.45 4.57 -5.27
N LEU A 82 -7.34 3.47 -6.02
CA LEU A 82 -7.47 2.12 -5.50
C LEU A 82 -6.10 1.45 -5.53
N LEU A 83 -5.49 1.26 -4.37
CA LEU A 83 -4.28 0.43 -4.22
C LEU A 83 -4.70 -1.02 -4.09
N PHE A 84 -4.55 -1.80 -5.17
CA PHE A 84 -5.11 -3.14 -5.23
C PHE A 84 -4.05 -4.23 -5.09
N GLY A 85 -4.15 -5.02 -4.02
CA GLY A 85 -3.32 -6.21 -3.82
C GLY A 85 -1.91 -5.94 -3.30
N ILE A 86 -1.71 -4.83 -2.59
CA ILE A 86 -0.44 -4.57 -1.89
C ILE A 86 -0.23 -5.57 -0.75
N ARG A 87 1.02 -5.82 -0.33
CA ARG A 87 1.27 -6.75 0.80
C ARG A 87 1.02 -6.08 2.15
N PRO A 88 0.78 -6.85 3.23
CA PRO A 88 0.65 -6.28 4.58
C PRO A 88 1.82 -5.38 5.00
N CYS A 89 3.05 -5.76 4.62
CA CYS A 89 4.24 -4.95 4.86
C CYS A 89 4.24 -3.64 4.06
N ASP A 90 3.66 -3.62 2.86
CA ASP A 90 3.48 -2.40 2.07
C ASP A 90 2.43 -1.49 2.72
N ALA A 91 1.29 -2.03 3.15
CA ALA A 91 0.26 -1.27 3.85
C ALA A 91 0.80 -0.61 5.13
N ARG A 92 1.58 -1.37 5.92
CA ARG A 92 2.27 -0.82 7.10
C ARG A 92 3.27 0.28 6.74
N SER A 93 3.96 0.17 5.60
CA SER A 93 4.93 1.18 5.19
C SER A 93 4.29 2.56 5.03
N ILE A 94 3.03 2.63 4.60
CA ILE A 94 2.27 3.89 4.52
C ILE A 94 2.19 4.57 5.87
N HIS A 95 1.79 3.82 6.89
CA HIS A 95 1.71 4.33 8.25
C HIS A 95 3.08 4.73 8.82
N LEU A 96 4.13 3.95 8.56
CA LEU A 96 5.48 4.28 9.01
C LEU A 96 6.02 5.57 8.39
N ASN A 97 5.78 5.80 7.10
CA ASN A 97 6.12 7.07 6.48
C ASN A 97 5.31 8.21 7.10
N GLY A 98 4.02 8.00 7.37
CA GLY A 98 3.15 9.00 8.00
C GLY A 98 3.69 9.59 9.30
N LEU A 99 4.59 8.90 10.02
CA LEU A 99 5.27 9.45 11.19
C LEU A 99 6.15 10.68 10.88
N ALA A 100 6.73 10.75 9.69
CA ALA A 100 7.52 11.89 9.23
C ALA A 100 6.65 13.00 8.61
N TYR A 101 5.40 12.67 8.26
CA TYR A 101 4.44 13.52 7.56
C TYR A 101 3.20 13.81 8.42
N GLU A 102 3.35 13.79 9.75
CA GLU A 102 2.22 13.93 10.69
C GLU A 102 1.40 15.22 10.45
N GLU A 103 2.08 16.31 10.09
CA GLU A 103 1.45 17.62 9.81
C GLU A 103 1.16 17.84 8.30
N ASP A 104 1.51 16.89 7.43
CA ASP A 104 1.35 17.04 5.98
C ASP A 104 -0.07 16.69 5.55
N THR A 105 -0.86 17.72 5.27
CA THR A 105 -2.25 17.53 4.85
C THR A 105 -2.38 16.93 3.45
N TYR A 106 -1.40 17.09 2.56
CA TYR A 106 -1.45 16.52 1.21
C TYR A 106 -1.24 15.00 1.28
N PHE A 107 -0.26 14.58 2.07
CA PHE A 107 -0.01 13.17 2.34
C PHE A 107 -1.26 12.49 2.90
N TRP A 108 -1.82 13.00 4.01
CA TRP A 108 -2.96 12.34 4.65
C TRP A 108 -4.24 12.40 3.82
N ARG A 109 -4.55 13.53 3.15
CA ARG A 109 -5.70 13.60 2.23
C ARG A 109 -5.62 12.52 1.14
N ARG A 110 -4.41 12.25 0.62
CA ARG A 110 -4.18 11.19 -0.37
C ARG A 110 -4.42 9.79 0.20
N ILE A 111 -3.88 9.50 1.38
CA ILE A 111 -4.05 8.19 2.03
C ILE A 111 -5.51 7.96 2.42
N GLU A 112 -6.18 8.96 3.01
CA GLU A 112 -7.57 8.87 3.47
C GLU A 112 -8.55 8.73 2.29
N GLY A 113 -8.28 9.45 1.20
CA GLY A 113 -9.07 9.41 -0.03
C GLY A 113 -8.87 8.16 -0.88
N ALA A 114 -7.87 7.32 -0.58
CA ALA A 114 -7.64 6.08 -1.31
C ALA A 114 -8.39 4.88 -0.69
N ILE A 115 -8.59 3.82 -1.46
CA ILE A 115 -9.05 2.52 -0.96
C ILE A 115 -7.86 1.56 -1.00
N ILE A 116 -7.54 0.96 0.15
CA ILE A 116 -6.39 0.07 0.29
C ILE A 116 -6.88 -1.38 0.38
N VAL A 117 -6.65 -2.14 -0.69
CA VAL A 117 -6.91 -3.58 -0.73
C VAL A 117 -5.58 -4.31 -0.60
N GLY A 118 -5.38 -5.08 0.47
CA GLY A 118 -4.16 -5.85 0.64
C GLY A 118 -4.34 -7.34 0.39
N TYR A 119 -3.29 -7.97 -0.14
CA TYR A 119 -3.23 -9.40 -0.40
C TYR A 119 -2.37 -10.10 0.65
N LEU A 120 -3.04 -10.80 1.57
CA LEU A 120 -2.38 -11.52 2.66
C LEU A 120 -1.45 -12.62 2.09
N CYS A 121 -0.31 -12.83 2.74
CA CYS A 121 0.69 -13.78 2.27
C CYS A 121 0.40 -15.17 2.85
N LYS A 122 0.01 -16.16 2.03
CA LYS A 122 -0.11 -17.56 2.48
C LYS A 122 1.26 -18.17 2.83
N THR A 123 2.25 -17.90 1.99
CA THR A 123 3.64 -18.34 2.14
C THR A 123 4.59 -17.15 2.24
N VAL A 124 5.73 -17.35 2.88
CA VAL A 124 6.79 -16.35 3.02
C VAL A 124 8.07 -16.83 2.37
N LEU A 125 8.85 -15.88 1.86
CA LEU A 125 10.18 -16.17 1.31
C LEU A 125 11.20 -16.29 2.44
N SER A 126 12.34 -16.94 2.15
CA SER A 126 13.46 -17.03 3.10
C SER A 126 14.03 -15.66 3.50
N THR A 127 13.79 -14.63 2.71
CA THR A 127 14.22 -13.25 2.93
C THR A 127 13.16 -12.37 3.62
N CYS A 128 11.98 -12.89 3.94
CA CYS A 128 10.92 -12.12 4.59
C CYS A 128 11.23 -11.89 6.09
N PHE A 129 11.06 -10.66 6.56
CA PHE A 129 11.31 -10.26 7.96
C PHE A 129 10.19 -9.39 8.56
N CYS A 130 8.97 -9.45 8.00
CA CYS A 130 7.83 -8.60 8.40
C CYS A 130 7.51 -8.66 9.91
N GLN A 131 7.68 -9.83 10.55
CA GLN A 131 7.49 -9.99 12.00
C GLN A 131 8.50 -9.17 12.81
N ARG A 132 9.76 -9.09 12.36
CA ARG A 132 10.82 -8.35 13.06
C ARG A 132 10.48 -6.86 13.14
N VAL A 133 9.89 -6.33 12.07
CA VAL A 133 9.47 -4.93 11.97
C VAL A 133 8.04 -4.68 12.48
N GLY A 134 7.46 -5.61 13.25
CA GLY A 134 6.19 -5.47 13.96
C GLY A 134 4.93 -5.71 13.13
N SER A 135 5.05 -6.30 11.94
CA SER A 135 3.95 -6.70 11.05
C SER A 135 3.80 -8.23 10.99
N GLY A 136 3.06 -8.73 10.00
CA GLY A 136 2.86 -10.16 9.78
C GLY A 136 2.28 -10.46 8.40
N PRO A 137 2.40 -11.70 7.91
CA PRO A 137 1.78 -12.17 6.66
C PRO A 137 0.24 -12.05 6.64
N ASP A 138 -0.39 -11.97 7.81
CA ASP A 138 -1.82 -11.86 8.06
C ASP A 138 -2.23 -10.52 8.69
N ASP A 139 -1.29 -9.59 8.84
CA ASP A 139 -1.54 -8.30 9.47
C ASP A 139 -2.56 -7.53 8.64
N THR A 140 -3.78 -7.35 9.15
CA THR A 140 -4.87 -6.66 8.45
C THR A 140 -4.94 -5.16 8.75
N ARG A 141 -4.06 -4.67 9.62
CA ARG A 141 -4.01 -3.25 9.97
C ARG A 141 -3.63 -2.44 8.73
N TYR A 142 -4.14 -1.21 8.67
CA TYR A 142 -3.84 -0.25 7.59
C TYR A 142 -4.43 -0.63 6.21
N MET A 143 -5.47 -1.47 6.19
CA MET A 143 -6.19 -1.85 4.96
C MET A 143 -7.69 -1.67 5.14
N ASP A 144 -8.37 -1.37 4.03
CA ASP A 144 -9.83 -1.30 3.96
C ASP A 144 -10.44 -2.65 3.62
N VAL A 145 -9.77 -3.41 2.76
CA VAL A 145 -10.17 -4.76 2.34
C VAL A 145 -8.95 -5.67 2.40
N VAL A 146 -9.15 -6.90 2.86
CA VAL A 146 -8.16 -7.96 2.74
C VAL A 146 -8.61 -8.99 1.71
N MET A 147 -7.67 -9.40 0.89
CA MET A 147 -7.78 -10.45 -0.11
C MET A 147 -6.92 -11.63 0.33
N MET A 148 -7.43 -12.85 0.19
CA MET A 148 -6.73 -14.07 0.60
C MET A 148 -7.10 -15.27 -0.27
N ASP A 149 -6.21 -16.25 -0.31
CA ASP A 149 -6.45 -17.53 -0.97
C ASP A 149 -7.56 -18.32 -0.25
N VAL A 150 -8.38 -19.04 -1.01
CA VAL A 150 -9.35 -19.99 -0.45
C VAL A 150 -8.65 -21.34 -0.24
N GLU A 151 -8.79 -21.93 0.94
CA GLU A 151 -8.17 -23.24 1.23
C GLU A 151 -8.84 -24.33 0.39
N GLY A 152 -8.04 -25.13 -0.33
CA GLY A 152 -8.54 -26.17 -1.23
C GLY A 152 -9.09 -25.67 -2.58
N ASP A 153 -9.09 -24.36 -2.83
CA ASP A 153 -9.52 -23.78 -4.11
C ASP A 153 -8.52 -22.73 -4.58
N HIS A 154 -7.63 -23.15 -5.48
CA HIS A 154 -6.58 -22.30 -6.02
C HIS A 154 -7.07 -21.30 -7.06
N ASP A 155 -8.29 -21.46 -7.58
CA ASP A 155 -8.85 -20.59 -8.61
C ASP A 155 -9.71 -19.48 -8.01
N ALA A 156 -10.01 -19.55 -6.70
CA ALA A 156 -10.78 -18.55 -5.99
C ALA A 156 -9.92 -17.68 -5.04
N LEU A 157 -10.41 -16.47 -4.85
CA LEU A 157 -9.96 -15.50 -3.86
C LEU A 157 -11.13 -15.08 -2.98
N LEU A 158 -10.86 -14.90 -1.69
CA LEU A 158 -11.78 -14.36 -0.71
C LEU A 158 -11.44 -12.88 -0.48
N LEU A 159 -12.44 -12.00 -0.53
CA LEU A 159 -12.35 -10.60 -0.18
C LEU A 159 -13.19 -10.32 1.06
N HIS A 160 -12.60 -9.62 2.03
CA HIS A 160 -13.24 -9.25 3.27
C HIS A 160 -13.00 -7.77 3.59
N GLY A 161 -14.09 -7.03 3.76
CA GLY A 161 -14.05 -5.62 4.18
C GLY A 161 -13.70 -5.49 5.67
N ILE A 162 -12.63 -4.77 5.97
CA ILE A 162 -12.12 -4.47 7.32
C ILE A 162 -12.71 -3.17 7.85
N THR A 163 -12.77 -2.14 7.00
CA THR A 163 -13.30 -0.81 7.34
C THR A 163 -14.67 -0.59 6.71
N GLU A 164 -15.43 0.39 7.19
CA GLU A 164 -16.70 0.78 6.55
C GLU A 164 -16.50 1.17 5.08
N LYS A 165 -15.43 1.93 4.78
CA LYS A 165 -15.01 2.27 3.42
C LYS A 165 -14.83 1.03 2.54
N GLY A 166 -14.13 0.01 3.06
CA GLY A 166 -13.93 -1.26 2.36
C GLY A 166 -15.21 -2.09 2.19
N MET A 167 -16.09 -2.12 3.20
CA MET A 167 -17.38 -2.82 3.11
C MET A 167 -18.29 -2.18 2.04
N ILE A 168 -18.33 -0.85 1.98
CA ILE A 168 -19.07 -0.09 0.97
C ILE A 168 -18.50 -0.40 -0.42
N PHE A 169 -17.18 -0.26 -0.60
CA PHE A 169 -16.50 -0.55 -1.85
C PHE A 169 -16.81 -1.97 -2.37
N LEU A 170 -16.68 -3.00 -1.53
CA LEU A 170 -16.97 -4.38 -1.92
C LEU A 170 -18.44 -4.59 -2.30
N SER A 171 -19.37 -3.93 -1.61
CA SER A 171 -20.80 -4.16 -1.83
C SER A 171 -21.39 -3.36 -3.00
N GLN A 172 -20.88 -2.16 -3.26
CA GLN A 172 -21.43 -1.24 -4.24
C GLN A 172 -20.64 -1.25 -5.55
N GLU A 173 -19.31 -1.24 -5.49
CA GLU A 173 -18.45 -1.09 -6.67
C GLU A 173 -18.10 -2.46 -7.28
N LEU A 174 -17.60 -3.39 -6.46
CA LEU A 174 -17.27 -4.75 -6.92
C LEU A 174 -18.42 -5.74 -6.78
N GLY A 175 -19.42 -5.44 -5.96
CA GLY A 175 -20.51 -6.34 -5.58
C GLY A 175 -21.19 -7.08 -6.75
N PRO A 176 -21.50 -6.42 -7.88
CA PRO A 176 -22.09 -7.07 -9.05
C PRO A 176 -21.25 -8.21 -9.66
N LEU A 177 -19.94 -8.24 -9.41
CA LEU A 177 -18.97 -9.19 -9.95
C LEU A 177 -18.53 -10.23 -8.92
N LEU A 178 -19.03 -10.11 -7.69
CA LEU A 178 -18.62 -10.90 -6.55
C LEU A 178 -19.71 -11.86 -6.10
N ILE A 179 -19.31 -13.07 -5.68
CA ILE A 179 -20.21 -14.05 -5.07
C ILE A 179 -20.22 -13.81 -3.57
N LYS A 180 -21.35 -13.37 -3.02
CA LYS A 180 -21.49 -13.14 -1.58
C LYS A 180 -21.47 -14.48 -0.80
N CYS A 181 -20.60 -14.60 0.19
CA CYS A 181 -20.52 -15.80 1.01
C CYS A 181 -21.59 -15.81 2.10
N GLY A 182 -22.29 -16.95 2.24
CA GLY A 182 -23.28 -17.18 3.31
C GLY A 182 -22.65 -17.57 4.66
N GLY A 183 -21.44 -18.15 4.66
CA GLY A 183 -20.69 -18.65 5.82
C GLY A 183 -19.42 -17.85 6.13
N ALA A 184 -19.50 -16.52 6.00
CA ALA A 184 -18.38 -15.58 5.99
C ALA A 184 -17.32 -15.77 7.10
N LYS A 185 -17.73 -16.13 8.32
CA LYS A 185 -16.82 -16.17 9.48
C LYS A 185 -15.84 -17.35 9.42
N GLU A 186 -16.34 -18.55 9.14
CA GLU A 186 -15.51 -19.77 9.08
C GLU A 186 -14.53 -19.70 7.90
N GLU A 187 -14.97 -19.16 6.77
CA GLU A 187 -14.12 -18.94 5.60
C GLU A 187 -13.02 -17.91 5.86
N ILE A 188 -13.31 -16.82 6.60
CA ILE A 188 -12.27 -15.88 7.04
C ILE A 188 -11.32 -16.58 8.01
N GLU A 189 -11.82 -17.30 9.01
CA GLU A 189 -10.97 -17.94 10.04
C GLU A 189 -10.05 -19.00 9.43
N GLN A 190 -10.56 -19.86 8.55
CA GLN A 190 -9.76 -20.79 7.76
C GLN A 190 -8.80 -20.05 6.84
N GLY A 191 -9.34 -19.06 6.15
CA GLY A 191 -8.63 -18.18 5.24
C GLY A 191 -7.52 -17.40 5.91
N LEU A 192 -7.51 -17.20 7.24
CA LEU A 192 -6.46 -16.58 8.06
C LEU A 192 -5.52 -17.61 8.72
N GLY A 193 -6.05 -18.74 9.20
CA GLY A 193 -5.36 -19.70 10.06
C GLY A 193 -4.28 -20.58 9.41
N SER A 194 -4.17 -20.64 8.07
CA SER A 194 -3.23 -21.55 7.36
C SER A 194 -1.90 -20.92 6.91
N ARG A 195 -1.46 -19.81 7.55
CA ARG A 195 -0.29 -19.03 7.10
C ARG A 195 1.05 -19.48 7.64
N GLN A 196 2.06 -19.41 6.77
CA GLN A 196 3.45 -19.52 7.17
C GLN A 196 3.98 -18.20 7.68
N TYR A 197 4.75 -18.26 8.76
CA TYR A 197 5.48 -17.13 9.30
C TYR A 197 6.98 -17.33 9.09
N PRO A 198 7.76 -16.24 8.96
CA PRO A 198 9.22 -16.33 8.94
C PRO A 198 9.73 -17.13 10.15
N LYS A 199 10.67 -18.05 9.93
CA LYS A 199 11.25 -18.86 11.01
C LYS A 199 12.16 -18.06 11.94
N ASP A 200 12.71 -16.95 11.43
CA ASP A 200 13.53 -16.03 12.22
C ASP A 200 12.64 -15.16 13.11
N THR A 201 12.61 -15.49 14.40
CA THR A 201 11.84 -14.77 15.43
C THR A 201 12.63 -13.65 16.11
N ASN A 202 13.82 -13.32 15.61
CA ASN A 202 14.62 -12.24 16.19
C ASN A 202 13.88 -10.91 16.14
N THR A 203 13.67 -10.29 17.28
CA THR A 203 13.08 -8.95 17.38
C THR A 203 14.13 -7.87 17.14
N LEU A 204 13.70 -6.62 16.93
CA LEU A 204 14.60 -5.47 16.84
C LEU A 204 15.01 -4.96 18.24
N ASP A 205 14.68 -5.68 19.31
CA ASP A 205 14.92 -5.25 20.70
C ASP A 205 16.40 -5.00 20.98
N THR A 206 17.28 -5.80 20.37
CA THR A 206 18.74 -5.60 20.44
C THR A 206 19.17 -4.32 19.72
N LEU A 207 18.50 -3.92 18.64
CA LEU A 207 18.82 -2.68 17.93
C LEU A 207 18.36 -1.46 18.73
N PHE A 208 17.17 -1.49 19.34
CA PHE A 208 16.66 -0.39 20.16
C PHE A 208 17.51 -0.14 21.42
N SER A 209 18.21 -1.16 21.91
CA SER A 209 19.14 -1.07 23.04
C SER A 209 20.59 -0.85 22.63
N SER A 210 20.90 -0.83 21.33
CA SER A 210 22.26 -0.65 20.81
C SER A 210 22.64 0.82 20.72
N ASP A 211 23.94 1.11 20.85
CA ASP A 211 24.49 2.41 20.49
C ASP A 211 24.43 2.58 18.97
N LEU A 212 23.60 3.52 18.53
CA LEU A 212 23.42 3.84 17.12
C LEU A 212 24.73 4.27 16.45
N MET A 213 25.61 4.97 17.17
CA MET A 213 26.90 5.40 16.63
C MET A 213 27.87 4.23 16.49
N ALA A 214 27.82 3.25 17.40
CA ALA A 214 28.58 2.02 17.25
C ALA A 214 28.09 1.21 16.04
N LEU A 215 26.77 1.13 15.84
CA LEU A 215 26.19 0.51 14.64
C LEU A 215 26.58 1.26 13.36
N TYR A 216 26.51 2.59 13.35
CA TYR A 216 26.89 3.43 12.21
C TYR A 216 28.36 3.23 11.81
N ASN A 217 29.25 3.12 12.80
CA ASN A 217 30.68 2.91 12.58
C ASN A 217 31.07 1.42 12.46
N ALA A 218 30.10 0.51 12.38
CA ALA A 218 30.39 -0.92 12.38
C ALA A 218 31.17 -1.35 11.12
N PRO A 219 32.21 -2.20 11.26
CA PRO A 219 33.12 -2.54 10.16
C PRO A 219 32.46 -3.34 9.03
N PHE A 220 31.28 -3.93 9.25
CA PHE A 220 30.57 -4.65 8.19
C PHE A 220 30.03 -3.72 7.09
N TRP A 221 29.84 -2.42 7.38
CA TRP A 221 29.42 -1.45 6.36
C TRP A 221 30.48 -1.30 5.26
N ASP A 222 31.76 -1.47 5.58
CA ASP A 222 32.83 -1.43 4.59
C ASP A 222 32.68 -2.57 3.57
N GLN A 223 32.29 -3.76 4.01
CA GLN A 223 32.05 -4.88 3.10
C GLN A 223 30.78 -4.67 2.26
N LEU A 224 29.74 -4.08 2.85
CA LEU A 224 28.48 -3.85 2.15
C LEU A 224 28.62 -2.76 1.07
N LYS A 225 29.38 -1.70 1.35
CA LYS A 225 29.55 -0.57 0.43
C LYS A 225 30.43 -0.90 -0.79
N ASP A 226 31.32 -1.90 -0.69
CA ASP A 226 32.22 -2.29 -1.78
C ASP A 226 31.45 -2.73 -3.05
N GLY A 227 30.24 -3.28 -2.90
CA GLY A 227 29.35 -3.63 -4.02
C GLY A 227 28.42 -2.50 -4.48
N CYS A 228 28.45 -1.33 -3.83
CA CYS A 228 27.54 -0.23 -4.12
C CYS A 228 27.95 0.51 -5.40
N LEU A 229 27.03 0.62 -6.35
CA LEU A 229 27.21 1.38 -7.58
C LEU A 229 26.72 2.84 -7.49
N ASN A 230 26.24 3.26 -6.31
CA ASN A 230 25.60 4.57 -6.09
C ASN A 230 24.44 4.86 -7.06
N CYS A 231 23.74 3.82 -7.54
CA CYS A 231 22.64 3.96 -8.49
C CYS A 231 21.30 4.36 -7.87
N GLY A 232 21.18 4.38 -6.54
CA GLY A 232 19.96 4.78 -5.83
C GLY A 232 18.81 3.77 -5.87
N ILE A 233 18.93 2.60 -6.53
CA ILE A 233 17.81 1.65 -6.68
C ILE A 233 17.19 1.19 -5.34
N CYS A 234 18.00 1.14 -4.27
CA CYS A 234 17.53 0.80 -2.94
C CYS A 234 16.51 1.81 -2.39
N THR A 235 16.68 3.10 -2.68
CA THR A 235 15.75 4.14 -2.20
C THR A 235 14.42 4.09 -2.96
N PHE A 236 14.45 3.74 -4.25
CA PHE A 236 13.24 3.52 -5.05
C PHE A 236 12.46 2.27 -4.62
N ARG A 237 13.17 1.21 -4.19
CA ARG A 237 12.53 -0.04 -3.77
C ARG A 237 12.04 -0.02 -2.33
N CYS A 238 12.73 0.69 -1.44
CA CYS A 238 12.33 0.77 -0.04
C CYS A 238 11.10 1.68 0.10
N PRO A 239 9.94 1.14 0.53
CA PRO A 239 8.74 1.95 0.62
C PRO A 239 8.79 2.93 1.79
N THR A 240 9.69 2.73 2.78
CA THR A 240 9.87 3.62 3.94
C THR A 240 10.99 4.65 3.77
N CYS A 241 11.72 4.64 2.66
CA CYS A 241 12.65 5.72 2.35
C CYS A 241 11.87 6.92 1.83
N TYR A 242 12.07 8.09 2.42
CA TYR A 242 11.50 9.34 1.92
C TYR A 242 12.62 10.37 1.84
N CYS A 243 12.80 10.93 0.65
CA CYS A 243 13.69 12.07 0.38
C CYS A 243 13.03 12.84 -0.76
N PHE A 244 12.72 14.10 -0.52
CA PHE A 244 12.22 15.01 -1.55
C PHE A 244 12.90 16.36 -1.36
N ASP A 245 12.86 17.16 -2.41
CA ASP A 245 13.37 18.52 -2.42
C ASP A 245 12.25 19.45 -2.88
N ILE A 246 12.29 20.70 -2.43
CA ILE A 246 11.33 21.73 -2.84
C ILE A 246 12.08 22.68 -3.76
N GLN A 247 11.73 22.67 -5.04
CA GLN A 247 12.27 23.56 -6.05
C GLN A 247 11.21 24.60 -6.40
N ASP A 248 11.57 25.88 -6.32
CA ASP A 248 10.75 27.02 -6.76
C ASP A 248 11.41 27.57 -8.03
N GLU A 249 10.85 27.25 -9.20
CA GLU A 249 11.28 27.74 -10.53
C GLU A 249 10.30 28.78 -11.10
#